data_AF-F2I169-F1
#
_entry.id   AF-F2I169-F1
#
_cell.length_a   1.000
_cell.length_b   1.000
_cell.length_c   1.000
_cell.angle_alpha   90.00
_cell.angle_beta   90.00
_cell.angle_gamma   90.00
#
_symmetry.space_group_name_H-M   'P 1'
#
loop_
_entity.id
_entity.type
_entity.pdbx_description
1 polymer ?
#
loop_
_entity_poly.entity_id
_entity_poly.type
_entity_poly.pdbx_seq_one_letter_code
_entity_poly.pdbx_strand_id
1 'polypeptide(L)'
;MSSVGISIHKEILEKKEQDYFLDFLSVKNFKYFFAITAITLISISPLIFHYLFKSFGKNVLFNLSISFLFMLWIFSSAFALRFIFILPKIALNKKIKPYIKQMNHEGFQFLGLFVVVTIIFFIPSSIILSLQISLSSSNAQFFTFIKPLFDFISFYISYLNYLIIFAAISYSYKMQNTTDH
;
A
#
# COMPACT_ATOMS: atom_id res chain seq x y z
N MET A 1 -6.47 6.75 5.98
CA MET A 1 -5.22 6.51 5.21
C MET A 1 -5.06 7.46 4.03
N SER A 2 -6.08 7.70 3.21
CA SER A 2 -5.98 8.62 2.06
C SER A 2 -5.64 10.07 2.45
N SER A 3 -6.27 10.62 3.50
CA SER A 3 -5.95 11.98 4.00
C SER A 3 -4.54 12.08 4.56
N VAL A 4 -4.09 11.01 5.25
CA VAL A 4 -2.72 10.83 5.76
C VAL A 4 -1.71 10.87 4.61
N GLY A 5 -1.93 10.08 3.56
CA GLY A 5 -1.07 10.09 2.37
C GLY A 5 -0.99 11.47 1.71
N ILE A 6 -2.13 12.17 1.55
CA ILE A 6 -2.16 13.52 0.97
C ILE A 6 -1.30 14.50 1.77
N SER A 7 -1.44 14.52 3.09
CA SER A 7 -0.71 15.48 3.92
C SER A 7 0.78 15.16 3.98
N ILE A 8 1.19 13.87 4.05
CA ILE A 8 2.62 13.48 3.93
C ILE A 8 3.22 13.94 2.60
N HIS A 9 2.51 13.72 1.49
CA HIS A 9 2.99 14.17 0.18
C HIS A 9 3.18 15.68 0.16
N LYS A 10 2.25 16.45 0.72
CA LYS A 10 2.34 17.92 0.76
C LYS A 10 3.43 18.41 1.71
N GLU A 11 3.59 17.77 2.86
CA GLU A 11 4.62 18.10 3.83
C GLU A 11 6.02 17.90 3.23
N ILE A 12 6.26 16.76 2.57
CA ILE A 12 7.57 16.46 1.97
C ILE A 12 7.83 17.30 0.70
N LEU A 13 6.82 17.51 -0.14
CA LEU A 13 6.98 18.14 -1.45
C LEU A 13 6.83 19.67 -1.41
N GLU A 14 5.94 20.21 -0.57
CA GLU A 14 5.69 21.66 -0.45
C GLU A 14 6.12 22.26 0.89
N LYS A 15 6.59 21.46 1.86
CA LYS A 15 6.91 21.91 3.23
C LYS A 15 5.73 22.60 3.93
N LYS A 16 4.50 22.19 3.60
CA LYS A 16 3.27 22.68 4.22
C LYS A 16 2.68 21.61 5.12
N GLU A 17 2.55 21.93 6.40
CA GLU A 17 1.75 21.14 7.32
C GLU A 17 0.27 21.31 6.96
N GLN A 18 -0.44 20.18 6.85
CA GLN A 18 -1.85 20.17 6.52
C GLN A 18 -2.62 19.28 7.47
N ASP A 19 -3.61 19.86 8.14
CA ASP A 19 -4.49 19.15 9.05
C ASP A 19 -5.27 18.05 8.33
N TYR A 20 -5.01 16.82 8.73
CA TYR A 20 -5.58 15.62 8.13
C TYR A 20 -7.11 15.54 8.24
N PHE A 21 -7.66 16.10 9.32
CA PHE A 21 -9.09 16.03 9.64
C PHE A 21 -9.94 16.95 8.76
N LEU A 22 -9.43 18.15 8.44
CA LEU A 22 -10.15 19.12 7.63
C LEU A 22 -10.35 18.64 6.19
N ASP A 23 -9.44 17.81 5.70
CA ASP A 23 -9.46 17.28 4.33
C ASP A 23 -10.15 15.93 4.18
N PHE A 24 -10.63 15.32 5.27
CA PHE A 24 -11.13 13.94 5.25
C PHE A 24 -12.32 13.75 4.30
N LEU A 25 -13.23 14.73 4.19
CA LEU A 25 -14.36 14.68 3.27
C LEU A 25 -14.12 15.43 1.95
N SER A 26 -12.88 15.86 1.68
CA SER A 26 -12.57 16.61 0.47
C SER A 26 -12.67 15.73 -0.78
N VAL A 27 -13.10 16.32 -1.91
CA VAL A 27 -13.12 15.65 -3.24
C VAL A 27 -11.74 15.11 -3.60
N LYS A 28 -10.69 15.81 -3.19
CA LYS A 28 -9.28 15.39 -3.33
C LYS A 28 -9.01 14.08 -2.59
N ASN A 29 -9.50 13.94 -1.36
CA ASN A 29 -9.38 12.70 -0.59
C ASN A 29 -10.10 11.53 -1.27
N PHE A 30 -11.29 11.75 -1.81
CA PHE A 30 -11.99 10.72 -2.59
C PHE A 30 -11.22 10.30 -3.84
N LYS A 31 -10.69 11.27 -4.62
CA LYS A 31 -9.87 10.97 -5.79
C LYS A 31 -8.63 10.15 -5.44
N TYR A 32 -7.95 10.52 -4.35
CA TYR A 32 -6.76 9.81 -3.88
C TYR A 32 -7.12 8.39 -3.41
N PHE A 33 -8.22 8.23 -2.68
CA PHE A 33 -8.74 6.93 -2.27
C PHE A 33 -9.06 6.03 -3.47
N PHE A 34 -9.80 6.52 -4.46
CA PHE A 34 -10.08 5.73 -5.66
C PHE A 34 -8.82 5.39 -6.45
N ALA A 35 -7.83 6.30 -6.51
CA ALA A 35 -6.56 6.03 -7.18
C ALA A 35 -5.77 4.90 -6.48
N ILE A 36 -5.64 4.95 -5.15
CA ILE A 36 -4.92 3.90 -4.41
C ILE A 36 -5.66 2.57 -4.50
N THR A 37 -6.99 2.58 -4.41
CA THR A 37 -7.81 1.37 -4.58
C THR A 37 -7.65 0.77 -5.98
N ALA A 38 -7.68 1.58 -7.03
CA ALA A 38 -7.47 1.11 -8.40
C ALA A 38 -6.08 0.46 -8.58
N ILE A 39 -5.02 1.10 -8.07
CA ILE A 39 -3.65 0.55 -8.10
C ILE A 39 -3.60 -0.80 -7.37
N THR A 40 -4.20 -0.89 -6.18
CA THR A 40 -4.24 -2.16 -5.42
C THR A 40 -5.03 -3.25 -6.13
N LEU A 41 -6.16 -2.92 -6.76
CA LEU A 41 -6.96 -3.87 -7.52
C LEU A 41 -6.20 -4.42 -8.72
N ILE A 42 -5.47 -3.57 -9.45
CA ILE A 42 -4.61 -4.01 -10.55
C ILE A 42 -3.56 -4.98 -10.02
N SER A 43 -2.84 -4.61 -8.96
CA SER A 43 -1.81 -5.45 -8.35
C SER A 43 -2.36 -6.82 -7.92
N ILE A 44 -3.48 -6.86 -7.18
CA ILE A 44 -4.03 -8.08 -6.59
C ILE A 44 -4.90 -8.88 -7.58
N SER A 45 -5.22 -8.33 -8.75
CA SER A 45 -6.11 -8.98 -9.73
C SER A 45 -5.78 -10.46 -10.02
N PRO A 46 -4.51 -10.90 -10.20
CA PRO A 46 -4.23 -12.31 -10.47
C PRO A 46 -4.59 -13.23 -9.30
N LEU A 47 -4.47 -12.75 -8.07
CA LEU A 47 -4.88 -13.49 -6.87
C LEU A 47 -6.40 -13.59 -6.77
N ILE A 48 -7.13 -12.52 -7.10
CA ILE A 48 -8.60 -12.54 -7.15
C ILE A 48 -9.06 -13.61 -8.14
N PHE A 49 -8.47 -13.64 -9.35
CA PHE A 49 -8.77 -14.67 -10.33
C PHE A 49 -8.42 -16.08 -9.80
N HIS A 50 -7.27 -16.25 -9.14
CA HIS A 50 -6.89 -17.53 -8.55
C HIS A 50 -7.96 -18.06 -7.59
N TYR A 51 -8.40 -17.24 -6.63
CA TYR A 51 -9.42 -17.65 -5.66
C TYR A 51 -10.79 -17.88 -6.30
N LEU A 52 -11.20 -17.05 -7.27
CA LEU A 52 -12.45 -17.23 -8.00
C LEU A 52 -12.47 -18.58 -8.74
N PHE A 53 -11.45 -18.86 -9.56
CA PHE A 53 -11.40 -20.12 -10.32
C PHE A 53 -11.28 -21.35 -9.42
N LYS A 54 -10.56 -21.25 -8.30
CA LYS A 54 -10.50 -22.32 -7.28
C LYS A 54 -11.88 -22.57 -6.64
N SER A 55 -12.64 -21.51 -6.36
CA SER A 55 -14.03 -21.62 -5.87
C SER A 55 -14.94 -22.35 -6.87
N PHE A 56 -14.71 -22.16 -8.17
CA PHE A 56 -15.43 -22.87 -9.24
C PHE A 56 -14.90 -24.29 -9.53
N GLY A 57 -13.97 -24.82 -8.72
CA GLY A 57 -13.42 -26.17 -8.89
C GLY A 57 -12.47 -26.32 -10.10
N LYS A 58 -12.03 -25.22 -10.72
CA LYS A 58 -11.10 -25.24 -11.87
C LYS A 58 -9.67 -25.09 -11.39
N ASN A 59 -8.91 -26.18 -11.44
CA ASN A 59 -7.49 -26.20 -11.04
C ASN A 59 -6.52 -25.98 -12.21
N VAL A 60 -7.03 -26.00 -13.44
CA VAL A 60 -6.26 -25.83 -14.68
C VAL A 60 -6.93 -24.74 -15.53
N LEU A 61 -6.14 -23.76 -15.96
CA LEU A 61 -6.56 -22.69 -16.86
C LEU A 61 -5.62 -22.72 -18.08
N PHE A 62 -6.16 -22.88 -19.30
CA PHE A 62 -5.34 -22.97 -20.53
C PHE A 62 -4.18 -23.99 -20.44
N ASN A 63 -4.45 -25.20 -19.95
CA ASN A 63 -3.43 -26.25 -19.72
C ASN A 63 -2.31 -25.89 -18.72
N LEU A 64 -2.40 -24.75 -18.04
CA LEU A 64 -1.47 -24.34 -16.99
C LEU A 64 -2.12 -24.51 -15.61
N SER A 65 -1.30 -24.85 -14.62
CA SER A 65 -1.76 -24.87 -13.23
C SER A 65 -2.20 -23.48 -12.81
N ILE A 66 -3.29 -23.41 -12.05
CA ILE A 66 -3.81 -22.14 -11.52
C ILE A 66 -2.80 -21.42 -10.61
N SER A 67 -1.78 -22.14 -10.12
CA SER A 67 -0.66 -21.59 -9.36
C SER A 67 0.21 -20.63 -10.18
N PHE A 68 0.17 -20.70 -11.52
CA PHE A 68 0.86 -19.74 -12.38
C PHE A 68 0.37 -18.28 -12.16
N LEU A 69 -0.86 -18.10 -11.68
CA LEU A 69 -1.39 -16.78 -11.32
C LEU A 69 -0.60 -16.10 -10.19
N PHE A 70 0.09 -16.86 -9.32
CA PHE A 70 0.99 -16.28 -8.31
C PHE A 70 2.21 -15.62 -8.95
N MET A 71 2.73 -16.15 -10.05
CA MET A 71 3.83 -15.52 -10.78
C MET A 71 3.34 -14.25 -11.48
N LEU A 72 2.15 -14.29 -12.08
CA LEU A 72 1.51 -13.12 -12.69
C LEU A 72 1.22 -12.00 -11.68
N TRP A 73 0.97 -12.34 -10.41
CA TRP A 73 0.80 -11.35 -9.34
C TRP A 73 2.03 -10.44 -9.16
N ILE A 74 3.24 -11.00 -9.25
CA ILE A 74 4.48 -10.20 -9.14
C ILE A 74 4.56 -9.20 -10.30
N PHE A 75 4.31 -9.65 -11.53
CA PHE A 75 4.31 -8.78 -12.71
C PHE A 75 3.21 -7.73 -12.66
N SER A 76 2.01 -8.10 -12.23
CA SER A 76 0.89 -7.17 -12.09
C SER A 76 1.17 -6.11 -11.02
N SER A 77 1.84 -6.50 -9.92
CA SER A 77 2.25 -5.57 -8.88
C SER A 77 3.33 -4.61 -9.35
N ALA A 78 4.35 -5.10 -10.07
CA ALA A 78 5.37 -4.26 -10.69
C ALA A 78 4.75 -3.26 -11.69
N PHE A 79 3.78 -3.73 -12.47
CA PHE A 79 3.06 -2.89 -13.42
C PHE A 79 2.18 -1.83 -12.71
N ALA A 80 1.46 -2.20 -11.66
CA ALA A 80 0.64 -1.29 -10.87
C ALA A 80 1.50 -0.16 -10.24
N LEU A 81 2.70 -0.48 -9.74
CA LEU A 81 3.62 0.49 -9.17
C LEU A 81 4.10 1.54 -10.19
N ARG A 82 4.02 1.27 -11.50
CA ARG A 82 4.30 2.29 -12.51
C ARG A 82 3.34 3.48 -12.46
N PHE A 83 2.17 3.30 -11.86
CA PHE A 83 1.15 4.34 -11.68
C PHE A 83 1.22 5.02 -10.31
N ILE A 84 2.16 4.65 -9.43
CA ILE A 84 2.19 5.13 -8.05
C ILE A 84 2.36 6.66 -7.94
N PHE A 85 2.99 7.31 -8.93
CA PHE A 85 3.15 8.77 -8.97
C PHE A 85 1.87 9.55 -9.28
N ILE A 86 0.76 8.88 -9.56
CA ILE A 86 -0.56 9.52 -9.58
C ILE A 86 -0.91 10.06 -8.18
N LEU A 87 -0.51 9.35 -7.11
CA LEU A 87 -0.81 9.72 -5.73
C LEU A 87 -0.26 11.12 -5.35
N PRO A 88 1.04 11.42 -5.46
CA PRO A 88 1.56 12.76 -5.16
C PRO A 88 1.02 13.82 -6.12
N LYS A 89 0.73 13.48 -7.40
CA LYS A 89 0.11 14.43 -8.35
C LYS A 89 -1.30 14.86 -7.90
N ILE A 90 -2.11 13.92 -7.41
CA ILE A 90 -3.43 14.21 -6.81
C ILE A 90 -3.26 15.07 -5.55
N ALA A 91 -2.31 14.71 -4.68
CA ALA A 91 -2.05 15.46 -3.45
C ALA A 91 -1.68 16.93 -3.72
N LEU A 92 -0.90 17.20 -4.77
CA LEU A 92 -0.49 18.54 -5.21
C LEU A 92 -1.50 19.25 -6.14
N ASN A 93 -2.68 18.69 -6.38
CA ASN A 93 -3.66 19.21 -7.35
C ASN A 93 -3.08 19.48 -8.76
N LYS A 94 -2.06 18.72 -9.18
CA LYS A 94 -1.48 18.84 -10.54
C LYS A 94 -2.40 18.20 -11.58
N LYS A 95 -2.43 18.75 -12.81
CA LYS A 95 -3.21 18.18 -13.92
C LYS A 95 -2.72 16.77 -14.28
N ILE A 96 -3.65 15.82 -14.31
CA ILE A 96 -3.41 14.41 -14.63
C ILE A 96 -3.64 14.22 -16.13
N LYS A 97 -2.57 14.02 -16.91
CA LYS A 97 -2.59 13.61 -18.34
C LYS A 97 -3.09 12.15 -18.50
N PRO A 98 -3.49 11.68 -19.70
CA PRO A 98 -3.97 10.30 -19.89
C PRO A 98 -2.98 9.21 -19.41
N TYR A 99 -3.52 8.13 -18.86
CA TYR A 99 -2.85 7.09 -18.04
C TYR A 99 -1.53 6.55 -18.61
N ILE A 100 -1.43 6.32 -19.92
CA ILE A 100 -0.26 5.67 -20.55
C ILE A 100 0.99 6.59 -20.51
N LYS A 101 0.82 7.92 -20.58
CA LYS A 101 1.92 8.90 -20.45
C LYS A 101 2.33 9.18 -19.00
N GLN A 102 1.71 8.52 -18.02
CA GLN A 102 2.01 8.72 -16.60
C GLN A 102 2.82 7.60 -15.96
N MET A 103 3.11 6.54 -16.71
CA MET A 103 3.94 5.45 -16.25
C MET A 103 5.33 5.98 -15.90
N ASN A 104 5.73 5.80 -14.65
CA ASN A 104 7.10 6.09 -14.25
C ASN A 104 8.04 4.96 -14.71
N HIS A 105 9.31 5.30 -14.90
CA HIS A 105 10.35 4.31 -15.19
C HIS A 105 10.77 3.55 -13.93
N GLU A 106 10.67 4.21 -12.76
CA GLU A 106 11.13 3.71 -11.46
C GLU A 106 10.19 2.68 -10.79
N GLY A 107 9.06 2.33 -11.41
CA GLY A 107 8.04 1.45 -10.83
C GLY A 107 8.60 0.10 -10.35
N PHE A 108 9.65 -0.41 -11.02
CA PHE A 108 10.31 -1.66 -10.62
C PHE A 108 11.21 -1.49 -9.39
N GLN A 109 11.88 -0.35 -9.22
CA GLN A 109 12.67 -0.06 -8.02
C GLN A 109 11.77 0.06 -6.78
N PHE A 110 10.55 0.60 -6.95
CA PHE A 110 9.56 0.61 -5.89
C PHE A 110 9.18 -0.78 -5.42
N LEU A 111 9.14 -1.79 -6.29
CA LEU A 111 8.81 -3.14 -5.87
C LEU A 111 9.85 -3.65 -4.84
N GLY A 112 11.14 -3.43 -5.11
CA GLY A 112 12.21 -3.75 -4.17
C GLY A 112 12.05 -3.00 -2.83
N LEU A 113 11.77 -1.70 -2.89
CA LEU A 113 11.55 -0.89 -1.68
C LEU A 113 10.36 -1.38 -0.87
N PHE A 114 9.23 -1.69 -1.52
CA PHE A 114 8.05 -2.25 -0.87
C PHE A 114 8.36 -3.59 -0.19
N VAL A 115 9.15 -4.48 -0.83
CA VAL A 115 9.57 -5.75 -0.22
C VAL A 115 10.42 -5.51 1.03
N VAL A 116 11.43 -4.63 0.95
CA VAL A 116 12.31 -4.33 2.09
C VAL A 116 11.51 -3.75 3.26
N VAL A 117 10.68 -2.74 3.00
CA VAL A 117 9.84 -2.13 4.04
C VAL A 117 8.88 -3.18 4.63
N THR A 118 8.26 -4.01 3.79
CA THR A 118 7.37 -5.08 4.25
C THR A 118 8.11 -6.05 5.19
N ILE A 119 9.33 -6.48 4.86
CA ILE A 119 10.12 -7.38 5.72
C ILE A 119 10.44 -6.72 7.06
N ILE A 120 10.87 -5.45 7.06
CA ILE A 120 11.20 -4.70 8.28
C ILE A 120 9.99 -4.63 9.22
N PHE A 121 8.79 -4.39 8.68
CA PHE A 121 7.55 -4.31 9.47
C PHE A 121 6.91 -5.68 9.75
N PHE A 122 7.27 -6.72 9.00
CA PHE A 122 6.77 -8.08 9.18
C PHE A 122 7.31 -8.71 10.47
N ILE A 123 8.59 -8.48 10.79
CA ILE A 123 9.24 -9.01 12.01
C ILE A 123 8.50 -8.54 13.29
N PRO A 124 8.35 -7.23 13.57
CA PRO A 124 7.66 -6.78 14.78
C PRO A 124 6.18 -7.19 14.78
N SER A 125 5.51 -7.19 13.61
CA SER A 125 4.13 -7.67 13.50
C SER A 125 4.00 -9.15 13.90
N SER A 126 4.94 -10.00 13.46
CA SER A 126 4.95 -11.43 13.76
C SER A 126 5.24 -11.70 15.24
N ILE A 127 6.12 -10.91 15.86
CA ILE A 127 6.39 -10.99 17.30
C ILE A 127 5.13 -10.67 18.10
N ILE A 128 4.47 -9.56 17.78
CA ILE A 128 3.22 -9.14 18.44
C ILE A 128 2.13 -10.20 18.27
N LEU A 129 1.93 -10.71 17.06
CA LEU A 129 0.95 -11.76 16.79
C LEU A 129 1.24 -13.02 17.62
N SER A 130 2.51 -13.45 17.67
CA SER A 130 2.93 -14.63 18.44
C SER A 130 2.66 -14.46 19.93
N LEU A 131 2.94 -13.27 20.48
CA LEU A 131 2.65 -12.93 21.87
C LEU A 131 1.13 -12.92 22.14
N GLN A 132 0.32 -12.36 21.24
CA GLN A 132 -1.14 -12.37 21.38
C GLN A 132 -1.69 -13.80 21.42
N ILE A 133 -1.23 -14.67 20.52
CA ILE A 133 -1.65 -16.09 20.48
C ILE A 133 -1.24 -16.82 21.76
N SER A 134 0.00 -16.62 22.22
CA SER A 134 0.52 -17.24 23.44
C SER A 134 -0.22 -16.79 24.70
N LEU A 135 -0.55 -15.50 24.81
CA LEU A 135 -1.28 -14.95 25.95
C LEU A 135 -2.76 -15.37 25.92
N SER A 136 -3.37 -15.39 24.74
CA SER A 136 -4.75 -15.86 24.56
C SER A 136 -4.92 -17.32 24.95
N SER A 137 -3.90 -18.18 24.73
CA SER A 137 -3.96 -19.59 25.09
C SER A 137 -3.60 -19.86 26.56
N SER A 138 -2.74 -19.03 27.16
CA SER A 138 -2.28 -19.19 28.54
C SER A 138 -3.22 -18.57 29.59
N ASN A 139 -3.74 -17.36 29.35
CA ASN A 139 -4.58 -16.65 30.32
C ASN A 139 -5.59 -15.72 29.63
N ALA A 140 -6.74 -16.29 29.26
CA ALA A 140 -7.78 -15.59 28.48
C ALA A 140 -8.37 -14.34 29.19
N GLN A 141 -8.47 -14.36 30.53
CA GLN A 141 -9.00 -13.23 31.29
C GLN A 141 -8.02 -12.05 31.29
N PHE A 142 -6.74 -12.31 31.56
CA PHE A 142 -5.70 -11.29 31.46
C PHE A 142 -5.52 -10.78 30.02
N PHE A 143 -5.58 -11.69 29.03
CA PHE A 143 -5.51 -11.33 27.62
C PHE A 143 -6.61 -10.34 27.21
N THR A 144 -7.85 -10.55 27.66
CA THR A 144 -8.97 -9.63 27.35
C THR A 144 -8.71 -8.21 27.83
N PHE A 145 -8.05 -8.06 28.99
CA PHE A 145 -7.69 -6.77 29.56
C PHE A 145 -6.57 -6.06 28.78
N ILE A 146 -5.54 -6.79 28.36
CA ILE A 146 -4.37 -6.23 27.64
C ILE A 146 -4.54 -6.20 26.11
N LYS A 147 -5.55 -6.87 25.56
CA LYS A 147 -5.82 -6.93 24.12
C LYS A 147 -5.89 -5.54 23.46
N PRO A 148 -6.55 -4.51 24.05
CA PRO A 148 -6.56 -3.17 23.46
C PRO A 148 -5.17 -2.56 23.27
N LEU A 149 -4.22 -2.83 24.18
CA LEU A 149 -2.83 -2.40 24.05
C LEU A 149 -2.16 -3.06 22.84
N PHE A 150 -2.35 -4.36 22.69
CA PHE A 150 -1.80 -5.12 21.56
C PHE A 150 -2.40 -4.71 20.21
N ASP A 151 -3.69 -4.39 20.18
CA ASP A 151 -4.37 -3.84 19.01
C ASP A 151 -3.80 -2.45 18.67
N PHE A 152 -3.55 -1.61 19.68
CA PHE A 152 -2.93 -0.30 19.50
C PHE A 152 -1.50 -0.39 18.95
N ILE A 153 -0.68 -1.30 19.49
CA ILE A 153 0.69 -1.53 18.98
C ILE A 153 0.64 -2.02 17.52
N SER A 154 -0.24 -2.98 17.21
CA SER A 154 -0.43 -3.48 15.84
C SER A 154 -0.86 -2.39 14.87
N PHE A 155 -1.75 -1.50 15.32
CA PHE A 155 -2.16 -0.32 14.56
C PHE A 155 -0.97 0.59 14.29
N TYR A 156 -0.14 0.87 15.29
CA TYR A 156 1.01 1.78 15.15
C TYR A 156 2.08 1.22 14.20
N ILE A 157 2.39 -0.08 14.29
CA ILE A 157 3.30 -0.77 13.37
C ILE A 157 2.78 -0.65 11.94
N SER A 158 1.50 -0.91 11.72
CA SER A 158 0.86 -0.79 10.41
C SER A 158 0.89 0.66 9.91
N TYR A 159 0.58 1.62 10.78
CA TYR A 159 0.59 3.04 10.47
C TYR A 159 1.97 3.53 10.03
N LEU A 160 3.03 3.18 10.77
CA LEU A 160 4.42 3.51 10.42
C LEU A 160 4.85 2.91 9.08
N ASN A 161 4.44 1.68 8.79
CA ASN A 161 4.68 1.05 7.49
C ASN A 161 4.11 1.91 6.35
N TYR A 162 2.85 2.34 6.46
CA TYR A 162 2.24 3.22 5.46
C TYR A 162 2.91 4.60 5.37
N LEU A 163 3.31 5.20 6.50
CA LEU A 163 4.03 6.47 6.50
C LEU A 163 5.32 6.39 5.68
N ILE A 164 6.10 5.34 5.89
CA ILE A 164 7.38 5.15 5.17
C ILE A 164 7.15 4.93 3.69
N ILE A 165 6.13 4.16 3.32
CA ILE A 165 5.76 3.95 1.92
C ILE A 165 5.39 5.30 1.25
N PHE A 166 4.53 6.10 1.88
CA PHE A 166 4.16 7.41 1.33
C PHE A 166 5.34 8.38 1.27
N ALA A 167 6.23 8.35 2.26
CA ALA A 167 7.45 9.13 2.26
C ALA A 167 8.36 8.74 1.09
N ALA A 168 8.63 7.44 0.91
CA ALA A 168 9.44 6.94 -0.20
C ALA A 168 8.89 7.36 -1.56
N ILE A 169 7.57 7.21 -1.77
CA ILE A 169 6.90 7.67 -3.00
C ILE A 169 7.11 9.18 -3.22
N SER A 170 6.99 9.98 -2.16
CA SER A 170 7.18 11.44 -2.23
C SER A 170 8.61 11.81 -2.60
N TYR A 171 9.61 11.22 -1.96
CA TYR A 171 11.02 11.51 -2.23
C TYR A 171 11.42 11.13 -3.65
N SER A 172 11.05 9.94 -4.10
CA SER A 172 11.32 9.51 -5.47
C SER A 172 10.59 10.37 -6.51
N TYR A 173 9.35 10.79 -6.23
CA TYR A 173 8.64 11.74 -7.11
C TYR A 173 9.35 13.10 -7.16
N LYS A 174 9.89 13.59 -6.04
CA LYS A 174 10.68 14.81 -6.00
C LYS A 174 11.94 14.69 -6.85
N MET A 175 12.71 13.62 -6.68
CA MET A 175 13.96 13.40 -7.43
C MET A 175 13.71 13.35 -8.94
N GLN A 176 12.68 12.64 -9.39
CA GLN A 176 12.36 12.56 -10.82
C GLN A 176 12.07 13.94 -11.44
N ASN A 177 11.29 14.79 -10.76
CA ASN A 177 10.98 16.11 -11.31
C ASN A 177 12.17 17.09 -11.24
N THR A 178 13.19 16.82 -10.42
CA THR A 178 14.41 17.64 -10.38
C THR A 178 15.39 17.26 -11.49
N THR A 179 15.39 16.00 -11.96
CA THR A 179 16.25 15.51 -13.05
C THR A 179 15.72 15.81 -14.46
N ASP A 180 14.45 16.18 -14.58
CA ASP A 180 13.80 16.56 -15.85
C ASP A 180 13.97 18.06 -16.20
N HIS A 181 14.80 18.79 -15.45
CA HIS A 181 15.18 20.20 -15.66
C HIS A 181 16.67 20.33 -15.92
#